data_AF-A0A7J8TJQ9-F1
#
_entry.id   AF-A0A7J8TJQ9-F1
#
_cell.length_a   1.000
_cell.length_b   1.000
_cell.length_c   1.000
_cell.angle_alpha   90.00
_cell.angle_beta   90.00
_cell.angle_gamma   90.00
#
_symmetry.space_group_name_H-M   'P 1'
#
loop_
_entity.id
_entity.type
_entity.pdbx_description
1 polymer ?
#
loop_
_entity_poly.entity_id
_entity_poly.type
_entity_poly.pdbx_seq_one_letter_code
_entity_poly.pdbx_strand_id
1 'polypeptide(L)'
;MKNQMLSDGFFQFMPHLTVLDLSRNLRLRVLPEGISQLVCLQCLDLSFTGMSELPVGLKSLTKLKMLDLSHMHNLRKIPQHLISSFSQLQIFRMWWSGCGDYPNEDNVLHGGNEKLIGELKGLQRLSILRIQKRHVLSRMGE
;
A
#
# COMPACT_ATOMS: atom_id res chain seq x y z
N MET A 1 21.37 12.61 4.32
CA MET A 1 20.07 13.07 3.76
C MET A 1 19.00 12.65 4.76
N LYS A 2 18.23 13.59 5.33
CA LYS A 2 17.28 13.29 6.42
C LYS A 2 16.11 12.48 5.87
N ASN A 3 15.89 11.27 6.40
CA ASN A 3 14.69 10.48 6.15
C ASN A 3 13.48 11.30 6.61
N GLN A 4 12.48 11.47 5.74
CA GLN A 4 11.24 12.14 6.11
C GLN A 4 10.38 11.11 6.85
N MET A 5 10.46 11.12 8.18
CA MET A 5 9.53 10.40 9.05
C MET A 5 8.44 11.40 9.44
N LEU A 6 7.19 11.08 9.09
CA LEU A 6 6.06 11.74 9.74
C LEU A 6 6.05 11.24 11.20
N SER A 7 5.90 12.15 12.16
CA SER A 7 5.83 11.77 13.58
C SER A 7 4.54 11.00 13.88
N ASP A 8 4.53 10.16 14.92
CA ASP A 8 3.36 9.36 15.27
C ASP A 8 2.11 10.20 15.59
N GLY A 9 2.31 11.40 16.15
CA GLY A 9 1.24 12.35 16.42
C GLY A 9 0.75 13.15 15.21
N PHE A 10 1.35 12.98 14.02
CA PHE A 10 1.04 13.81 12.85
C PHE A 10 -0.46 13.76 12.48
N PHE A 11 -1.08 12.58 12.60
CA PHE A 11 -2.47 12.36 12.23
C PHE A 11 -3.49 12.62 13.36
N GLN A 12 -3.02 12.92 14.58
CA GLN A 12 -3.86 13.00 15.79
C GLN A 12 -4.96 14.06 15.70
N PHE A 13 -4.72 15.15 14.99
CA PHE A 13 -5.63 16.28 14.91
C PHE A 13 -6.48 16.29 13.63
N MET A 14 -6.46 15.19 12.85
CA MET A 14 -7.19 15.08 11.57
C MET A 14 -8.16 13.89 11.51
N PRO A 15 -9.01 13.64 12.54
CA PRO A 15 -9.85 12.43 12.60
C PRO A 15 -10.92 12.36 11.49
N HIS A 16 -11.24 13.49 10.87
CA HIS A 16 -12.23 13.60 9.79
C HIS A 16 -11.62 13.58 8.39
N LEU A 17 -10.31 13.38 8.25
CA LEU A 17 -9.66 13.34 6.94
C LEU A 17 -10.24 12.19 6.11
N THR A 18 -10.74 12.51 4.91
CA THR A 18 -11.34 11.54 3.98
C THR A 18 -10.44 11.22 2.80
N VAL A 19 -9.50 12.11 2.46
CA VAL A 19 -8.55 11.96 1.37
C VAL A 19 -7.15 12.29 1.89
N LEU A 20 -6.22 11.36 1.71
CA LEU A 20 -4.80 11.56 2.02
C LEU A 20 -3.99 11.20 0.78
N ASP A 21 -3.42 12.23 0.16
CA ASP A 21 -2.49 12.09 -0.94
C ASP A 21 -1.08 12.30 -0.41
N LEU A 22 -0.28 11.22 -0.43
CA LEU A 22 1.15 11.25 -0.14
C LEU A 22 1.96 10.85 -1.38
N SER A 23 1.33 10.86 -2.55
CA SER A 23 1.95 10.45 -3.80
C SER A 23 3.16 11.31 -4.13
N ARG A 24 4.09 10.73 -4.90
CA ARG A 24 5.32 11.40 -5.39
C ARG A 24 6.27 11.90 -4.28
N ASN A 25 6.09 11.43 -3.05
CA ASN A 25 7.05 11.63 -1.96
C ASN A 25 8.12 10.52 -1.98
N LEU A 26 9.06 10.60 -2.92
CA LEU A 26 10.11 9.57 -3.13
C LEU A 26 11.01 9.33 -1.90
N ARG A 27 11.06 10.29 -0.97
CA ARG A 27 11.82 10.20 0.29
C ARG A 27 11.00 9.65 1.46
N LEU A 28 9.69 9.48 1.31
CA LEU A 28 8.85 8.84 2.31
C LEU A 28 9.19 7.36 2.36
N ARG A 29 9.73 6.90 3.49
CA ARG A 29 10.17 5.51 3.68
C ARG A 29 9.21 4.70 4.55
N VAL A 30 8.56 5.36 5.50
CA VAL A 30 7.70 4.76 6.53
C VAL A 30 6.51 5.68 6.78
N LEU A 31 5.34 5.08 7.01
CA LEU A 31 4.19 5.77 7.59
C LEU A 31 4.16 5.53 9.11
N PRO A 32 3.84 6.53 9.93
CA PRO A 32 3.70 6.37 11.36
C PRO A 32 2.49 5.48 11.69
N GLU A 33 2.53 4.80 12.83
CA GLU A 33 1.40 3.97 13.31
C GLU A 33 0.14 4.82 13.59
N GLY A 34 0.32 6.12 13.80
CA GLY A 34 -0.78 7.10 13.91
C GLY A 34 -1.70 7.15 12.70
N ILE A 35 -1.32 6.59 11.53
CA ILE A 35 -2.21 6.45 10.37
C ILE A 35 -3.51 5.70 10.72
N SER A 36 -3.46 4.80 11.71
CA SER A 36 -4.62 4.05 12.22
C SER A 36 -5.75 4.93 12.76
N GLN A 37 -5.45 6.19 13.10
CA GLN A 37 -6.42 7.15 13.65
C GLN A 37 -7.30 7.78 12.56
N LEU A 38 -6.93 7.66 11.28
CA LEU A 38 -7.70 8.22 10.15
C LEU A 38 -8.92 7.34 9.79
N VAL A 39 -9.75 7.01 10.77
CA VAL A 39 -10.90 6.08 10.62
C VAL A 39 -11.97 6.55 9.63
N CYS A 40 -11.95 7.83 9.23
CA CYS A 40 -12.82 8.39 8.20
C CYS A 40 -12.23 8.33 6.79
N LEU A 41 -10.98 7.87 6.62
CA LEU A 41 -10.28 7.91 5.35
C LEU A 41 -10.96 7.02 4.31
N GLN A 42 -11.16 7.59 3.12
CA GLN A 42 -11.80 6.94 1.98
C GLN A 42 -10.85 6.81 0.79
N CYS A 43 -9.87 7.71 0.66
CA CYS A 43 -8.87 7.67 -0.41
C CYS A 43 -7.46 7.79 0.19
N LEU A 44 -6.59 6.84 -0.15
CA LEU A 44 -5.19 6.85 0.20
C LEU A 44 -4.35 6.63 -1.06
N ASP A 45 -3.56 7.64 -1.43
CA ASP A 45 -2.60 7.54 -2.53
C ASP A 45 -1.17 7.53 -1.97
N LEU A 46 -0.49 6.39 -2.13
CA LEU A 46 0.93 6.20 -1.78
C LEU A 46 1.78 5.99 -3.03
N SER A 47 1.24 6.29 -4.21
CA SER A 47 1.93 6.04 -5.47
C SER A 47 3.21 6.86 -5.58
N PHE A 48 4.22 6.32 -6.26
CA PHE A 48 5.54 6.98 -6.38
C PHE A 48 6.18 7.37 -5.04
N THR A 49 5.91 6.63 -3.96
CA THR A 49 6.63 6.78 -2.70
C THR A 49 7.83 5.84 -2.60
N GLY A 50 8.73 6.17 -1.68
CA GLY A 50 9.93 5.39 -1.42
C GLY A 50 9.77 4.24 -0.42
N MET A 51 8.53 3.94 0.01
CA MET A 51 8.25 3.02 1.10
C MET A 51 8.59 1.58 0.74
N SER A 52 9.09 0.84 1.72
CA SER A 52 9.40 -0.59 1.59
C SER A 52 8.34 -1.51 2.17
N GLU A 53 7.51 -1.00 3.09
CA GLU A 53 6.48 -1.76 3.77
C GLU A 53 5.26 -0.90 4.08
N LEU A 54 4.09 -1.53 4.09
CA LEU A 54 2.86 -0.95 4.62
C LEU A 54 2.71 -1.31 6.11
N PRO A 55 2.40 -0.34 7.00
CA PRO A 55 2.21 -0.63 8.42
C PRO A 55 0.90 -1.39 8.66
N VAL A 56 0.88 -2.21 9.72
CA VAL A 56 -0.30 -3.01 10.08
C VAL A 56 -1.47 -2.12 10.53
N GLY A 57 -1.19 -0.92 11.08
CA GLY A 57 -2.20 0.05 11.48
C GLY A 57 -3.15 0.52 10.37
N LEU A 58 -2.79 0.32 9.09
CA LEU A 58 -3.71 0.57 7.97
C LEU A 58 -4.98 -0.29 8.05
N LYS A 59 -4.98 -1.44 8.75
CA LYS A 59 -6.18 -2.27 8.96
C LYS A 59 -7.35 -1.51 9.60
N SER A 60 -7.08 -0.43 10.34
CA SER A 60 -8.12 0.40 10.96
C SER A 60 -8.90 1.27 9.95
N LEU A 61 -8.40 1.42 8.72
CA LEU A 61 -9.03 2.25 7.67
C LEU A 61 -10.20 1.52 6.99
N THR A 62 -11.18 1.10 7.77
CA THR A 62 -12.31 0.27 7.30
C THR A 62 -13.22 0.96 6.28
N LYS A 63 -13.17 2.29 6.20
CA LYS A 63 -13.93 3.11 5.22
C LYS A 63 -13.17 3.35 3.91
N LEU A 64 -11.96 2.81 3.75
CA LEU A 64 -11.14 3.04 2.57
C LEU A 64 -11.81 2.47 1.32
N LYS A 65 -11.99 3.32 0.31
CA LYS A 65 -12.59 3.02 -0.99
C LYS A 65 -11.55 2.98 -2.11
N MET A 66 -10.49 3.77 -1.99
CA MET A 66 -9.38 3.80 -2.95
C MET A 66 -8.04 3.64 -2.23
N LEU A 67 -7.24 2.72 -2.75
CA LEU A 67 -5.84 2.56 -2.39
C LEU A 67 -4.99 2.50 -3.66
N ASP A 68 -4.04 3.42 -3.79
CA ASP A 68 -3.06 3.44 -4.88
C ASP A 68 -1.64 3.19 -4.37
N LEU A 69 -1.06 2.06 -4.79
CA LEU A 69 0.30 1.62 -4.50
C LEU A 69 1.17 1.58 -5.78
N SER A 70 0.72 2.24 -6.85
CA SER A 70 1.41 2.22 -8.13
C SER A 70 2.79 2.86 -8.02
N HIS A 71 3.77 2.37 -8.80
CA HIS A 71 5.12 2.93 -8.82
C HIS A 71 5.89 2.93 -7.48
N MET A 72 5.48 2.14 -6.49
CA MET A 72 6.25 1.95 -5.24
C MET A 72 7.38 0.93 -5.46
N HIS A 73 8.46 1.35 -6.11
CA HIS A 73 9.54 0.44 -6.56
C HIS A 73 10.27 -0.31 -5.46
N ASN A 74 10.22 0.18 -4.22
CA ASN A 74 10.86 -0.43 -3.06
C ASN A 74 9.91 -1.28 -2.23
N LEU A 75 8.62 -1.32 -2.55
CA LEU A 75 7.61 -2.04 -1.78
C LEU A 75 7.89 -3.54 -1.83
N ARG A 76 8.29 -4.07 -0.69
CA ARG A 76 8.65 -5.48 -0.50
C ARG A 76 7.71 -6.19 0.47
N LYS A 77 7.01 -5.48 1.35
CA LYS A 77 6.13 -6.07 2.34
C LYS A 77 4.75 -5.42 2.35
N ILE A 78 3.73 -6.24 2.13
CA ILE A 78 2.34 -5.91 2.46
C ILE A 78 1.92 -6.97 3.50
N PRO A 79 1.57 -6.59 4.74
CA PRO A 79 1.15 -7.54 5.76
C PRO A 79 -0.01 -8.41 5.30
N GLN A 80 0.01 -9.70 5.66
CA GLN A 80 -1.12 -10.58 5.41
C GLN A 80 -2.41 -10.05 6.04
N HIS A 81 -3.51 -10.32 5.35
CA HIS A 81 -4.87 -9.89 5.64
C HIS A 81 -5.07 -8.37 5.63
N LEU A 82 -4.08 -7.58 5.20
CA LEU A 82 -4.22 -6.13 5.12
C LEU A 82 -5.19 -5.74 4.01
N ILE A 83 -5.03 -6.29 2.80
CA ILE A 83 -5.87 -5.92 1.66
C ILE A 83 -7.31 -6.41 1.90
N SER A 84 -7.48 -7.62 2.43
CA SER A 84 -8.81 -8.15 2.78
C SER A 84 -9.51 -7.38 3.90
N SER A 85 -8.78 -6.60 4.72
CA SER A 85 -9.39 -5.78 5.79
C SER A 85 -10.18 -4.58 5.26
N PHE A 86 -9.90 -4.13 4.03
CA PHE A 86 -10.57 -3.00 3.39
C PHE A 86 -11.92 -3.41 2.79
N SER A 87 -12.89 -3.76 3.63
CA SER A 87 -14.22 -4.25 3.20
C SER A 87 -15.00 -3.29 2.27
N GLN A 88 -14.63 -2.01 2.27
CA GLN A 88 -15.26 -0.96 1.46
C GLN A 88 -14.47 -0.63 0.18
N LEU A 89 -13.36 -1.33 -0.10
CA LEU A 89 -12.45 -1.01 -1.18
C LEU A 89 -13.13 -1.22 -2.55
N GLN A 90 -13.06 -0.19 -3.37
CA GLN A 90 -13.62 -0.15 -4.73
C GLN A 90 -12.52 -0.07 -5.78
N ILE A 91 -11.44 0.65 -5.47
CA ILE A 91 -10.33 0.89 -6.38
C ILE A 91 -9.05 0.43 -5.71
N PHE A 92 -8.40 -0.58 -6.29
CA PHE A 92 -7.06 -1.01 -5.91
C PHE A 92 -6.13 -0.93 -7.10
N ARG A 93 -5.04 -0.16 -6.95
CA ARG A 93 -3.99 -0.07 -7.95
C ARG A 93 -2.66 -0.45 -7.31
N MET A 94 -1.91 -1.30 -8.00
CA MET A 94 -0.60 -1.74 -7.56
C MET A 94 0.27 -2.07 -8.76
N TRP A 95 1.57 -1.85 -8.62
CA TRP A 95 2.54 -2.40 -9.55
C TRP A 95 3.13 -3.67 -8.97
N TRP A 96 3.17 -4.73 -9.77
CA TRP A 96 3.82 -5.97 -9.40
C TRP A 96 5.32 -5.72 -9.24
N SER A 97 5.82 -5.80 -8.00
CA SER A 97 7.23 -5.56 -7.70
C SER A 97 8.16 -6.70 -8.12
N GLY A 98 7.62 -7.85 -8.54
CA GLY A 98 8.35 -9.04 -8.99
C GLY A 98 8.20 -10.24 -8.04
N CYS A 99 8.48 -11.45 -8.54
CA CYS A 99 8.72 -12.61 -7.68
C CYS A 99 10.10 -12.44 -7.05
N GLY A 100 10.14 -11.98 -5.82
CA GLY A 100 11.32 -12.11 -4.96
C GLY A 100 11.06 -13.21 -3.94
N ASP A 101 12.11 -13.91 -3.53
CA ASP A 101 12.05 -14.74 -2.33
C ASP A 101 11.91 -13.81 -1.12
N TYR A 102 10.66 -13.46 -0.79
CA TYR A 102 10.37 -12.59 0.34
C TYR A 102 10.47 -13.43 1.61
N PRO A 103 11.42 -13.17 2.52
CA PRO A 103 11.76 -14.10 3.60
C PRO A 103 10.67 -14.24 4.67
N ASN A 104 9.66 -13.38 4.69
CA ASN A 104 8.64 -13.34 5.74
C ASN A 104 7.34 -14.01 5.29
N GLU A 105 6.89 -15.01 6.06
CA GLU A 105 5.60 -15.66 5.86
C GLU A 105 4.45 -14.66 5.97
N ASP A 106 4.53 -13.67 6.86
CA ASP A 106 3.55 -12.59 7.08
C ASP A 106 3.43 -11.58 5.92
N ASN A 107 4.15 -11.78 4.83
CA ASN A 107 4.03 -10.97 3.63
C ASN A 107 3.05 -11.62 2.65
N VAL A 108 2.03 -10.88 2.22
CA VAL A 108 1.08 -11.35 1.20
C VAL A 108 1.74 -11.60 -0.17
N LEU A 109 2.93 -11.03 -0.39
CA LEU A 109 3.72 -11.23 -1.62
C LEU A 109 4.61 -12.49 -1.56
N HIS A 110 4.69 -13.17 -0.41
CA HIS A 110 5.45 -14.41 -0.24
C HIS A 110 4.84 -15.56 -1.05
N GLY A 111 5.68 -16.37 -1.69
CA GLY A 111 5.24 -17.51 -2.50
C GLY A 111 4.57 -17.11 -3.82
N GLY A 112 4.71 -15.86 -4.25
CA GLY A 112 4.12 -15.35 -5.48
C GLY A 112 2.81 -14.59 -5.25
N ASN A 113 1.84 -14.78 -6.14
CA ASN A 113 0.63 -13.96 -6.22
C ASN A 113 -0.58 -14.53 -5.47
N GLU A 114 -0.53 -15.80 -5.09
CA GLU A 114 -1.73 -16.55 -4.71
C GLU A 114 -2.40 -16.00 -3.45
N LYS A 115 -1.61 -15.61 -2.45
CA LYS A 115 -2.11 -14.98 -1.23
C LYS A 115 -2.77 -13.63 -1.51
N LEU A 116 -2.14 -12.78 -2.33
CA LEU A 116 -2.70 -11.48 -2.70
C LEU A 116 -3.99 -11.63 -3.49
N ILE A 117 -4.02 -12.57 -4.44
CA ILE A 117 -5.24 -12.93 -5.17
C ILE A 117 -6.32 -13.44 -4.21
N GLY A 118 -5.95 -14.25 -3.21
CA GLY A 118 -6.85 -14.72 -2.16
C GLY A 118 -7.49 -13.58 -1.38
N GLU A 119 -6.70 -12.58 -0.96
CA GLU A 119 -7.24 -11.40 -0.28
C GLU A 119 -8.16 -10.56 -1.18
N LEU A 120 -7.78 -10.37 -2.44
CA LEU A 120 -8.57 -9.60 -3.41
C LEU A 120 -9.92 -10.27 -3.73
N LYS A 121 -9.97 -11.61 -3.77
CA LYS A 121 -11.22 -12.36 -4.00
C LYS A 121 -12.29 -12.12 -2.92
N GLY A 122 -11.88 -11.78 -1.70
CA GLY A 122 -12.81 -11.47 -0.61
C GLY A 122 -13.46 -10.08 -0.71
N LEU A 123 -12.99 -9.21 -1.60
CA LEU A 123 -13.45 -7.82 -1.71
C LEU A 123 -14.70 -7.70 -2.59
N GLN A 124 -15.87 -7.78 -1.97
CA GLN A 124 -17.17 -7.74 -2.66
C GLN A 124 -17.50 -6.42 -3.38
N ARG A 125 -16.78 -5.33 -3.07
CA ARG A 125 -17.04 -3.99 -3.61
C ARG A 125 -16.00 -3.52 -4.62
N LEU A 126 -14.99 -4.34 -4.88
CA LEU A 126 -13.90 -4.00 -5.78
C LEU A 126 -14.43 -3.90 -7.22
N SER A 127 -14.42 -2.70 -7.78
CA SER A 127 -14.90 -2.42 -9.15
C SER A 127 -13.75 -2.12 -10.11
N ILE A 128 -12.64 -1.58 -9.60
CA ILE A 128 -11.46 -1.25 -10.40
C ILE A 128 -10.24 -1.91 -9.77
N LEU A 129 -9.68 -2.87 -10.49
CA LEU A 129 -8.41 -3.51 -10.17
C LEU A 129 -7.40 -3.21 -11.27
N ARG A 130 -6.28 -2.57 -10.91
CA ARG A 130 -5.14 -2.38 -11.82
C ARG A 130 -3.89 -2.95 -11.20
N ILE A 131 -3.43 -4.08 -11.74
CA ILE A 131 -2.13 -4.67 -11.41
C ILE A 131 -1.28 -4.68 -12.67
N GLN A 132 -0.22 -3.88 -12.71
CA GLN A 132 0.69 -3.84 -13.85
C GLN A 132 1.98 -4.60 -13.53
N LYS A 133 2.41 -5.47 -14.46
CA LYS A 133 3.72 -6.12 -14.34
C LYS A 133 4.81 -5.07 -14.53
N ARG A 134 5.80 -5.03 -13.64
CA ARG A 134 7.01 -4.23 -13.87
C ARG A 134 7.63 -4.69 -15.18
N HIS A 135 7.58 -3.86 -16.22
CA HIS A 135 8.50 -3.99 -17.34
C HIS A 135 9.87 -3.70 -16.75
N VAL A 136 10.66 -4.76 -16.55
CA VAL A 136 12.10 -4.56 -16.53
C VAL A 136 12.38 -4.04 -17.93
N LEU A 137 12.64 -2.74 -18.07
CA LEU A 137 13.43 -2.28 -19.20
C LEU A 137 14.71 -3.10 -19.06
N SER A 138 14.80 -4.19 -19.82
CA SER A 138 16.08 -4.78 -20.13
C SER A 138 16.94 -3.61 -20.56
N ARG A 139 18.03 -3.37 -19.84
CA ARG A 139 19.20 -2.73 -20.42
C ARG A 139 19.56 -3.58 -21.64
N MET A 140 18.95 -3.28 -22.78
CA MET A 140 19.53 -3.55 -24.08
C MET A 140 20.65 -2.52 -24.24
N GLY A 141 21.80 -3.03 -24.70
CA GLY A 141 23.11 -2.44 -24.50
C GLY A 141 23.32 -1.03 -25.03
N GLU A 142 24.28 -0.35 -24.42
CA GLU A 142 25.64 -0.13 -24.96
C GLU A 142 26.62 -0.06 -23.78
#